data_AF-A0A8X6F017-F1
#
_entry.id   AF-A0A8X6F017-F1
#
_cell.length_a   1.000
_cell.length_b   1.000
_cell.length_c   1.000
_cell.angle_alpha   90.00
_cell.angle_beta   90.00
_cell.angle_gamma   90.00
#
_symmetry.space_group_name_H-M   'P 1'
#
loop_
_entity.id
_entity.type
_entity.pdbx_description
1 polymer ?
#
loop_
_entity_poly.entity_id
_entity_poly.type
_entity_poly.pdbx_seq_one_letter_code
_entity_poly.pdbx_strand_id
1 'polypeptide(L)'
;MSEYELDLDLEEEEVSDCESEREYDDDNDIDNDNDENDDNESDEDTEDASETDMVKQEEEYTEIKEQMYQDKLANLKKQLKQLEDGVHPDYLKRLKRLEQNFQNRQLLNEVFERVEVS
;
A
#
# COMPACT_ATOMS: atom_id res chain seq x y z
N MET A 1 -44.67 -16.82 28.54
CA MET A 1 -43.69 -15.85 28.00
C MET A 1 -42.34 -16.51 28.15
N SER A 2 -41.74 -16.98 27.06
CA SER A 2 -40.35 -17.44 27.08
C SER A 2 -39.46 -16.23 26.83
N GLU A 3 -38.58 -15.95 27.77
CA GLU A 3 -37.51 -14.97 27.60
C GLU A 3 -36.47 -15.59 26.66
N TYR A 4 -36.17 -14.89 25.58
CA TYR A 4 -35.04 -15.22 24.71
C TYR A 4 -33.85 -14.40 25.22
N GLU A 5 -32.93 -15.05 25.91
CA GLU A 5 -31.57 -14.53 26.08
C GLU A 5 -30.88 -14.61 24.72
N LEU A 6 -30.49 -13.45 24.18
CA LEU A 6 -29.67 -13.36 22.98
C LEU A 6 -28.24 -13.10 23.45
N ASP A 7 -27.43 -14.17 23.54
CA ASP A 7 -25.99 -14.07 23.79
C ASP A 7 -25.31 -13.45 22.56
N LEU A 8 -25.20 -12.13 22.56
CA LEU A 8 -24.39 -11.36 21.62
C LEU A 8 -22.95 -11.35 22.14
N ASP A 9 -22.20 -12.40 21.81
CA ASP A 9 -20.73 -12.33 21.79
C ASP A 9 -20.29 -11.43 20.62
N LEU A 10 -20.54 -10.13 20.78
CA LEU A 10 -19.88 -9.07 20.04
C LEU A 10 -18.47 -8.98 20.61
N GLU A 11 -17.56 -9.77 20.06
CA GLU A 11 -16.14 -9.47 20.19
C GLU A 11 -15.94 -8.06 19.62
N GLU A 12 -15.77 -7.08 20.52
CA GLU A 12 -15.41 -5.70 20.20
C GLU A 12 -14.00 -5.69 19.61
N GLU A 13 -13.88 -6.06 18.33
CA GLU A 13 -12.67 -5.81 17.57
C GLU A 13 -12.65 -4.31 17.26
N GLU A 14 -11.81 -3.56 18.00
CA GLU A 14 -11.54 -2.14 17.81
C GLU A 14 -11.30 -1.87 16.32
N VAL A 15 -12.32 -1.34 15.65
CA VAL A 15 -12.22 -0.96 14.25
C VAL A 15 -11.39 0.32 14.23
N SER A 16 -10.08 0.17 14.11
CA SER A 16 -9.13 1.27 13.93
C SER A 16 -9.65 2.18 12.83
N ASP A 17 -10.14 3.35 13.24
CA ASP A 17 -10.63 4.40 12.35
C ASP A 17 -9.42 5.09 11.74
N CYS A 18 -8.76 4.37 10.83
CA CYS A 18 -7.68 4.90 10.04
C CYS A 18 -8.32 5.54 8.81
N GLU A 19 -8.74 6.79 8.96
CA GLU A 19 -8.83 7.74 7.84
C GLU A 19 -7.39 7.97 7.33
N SER A 20 -6.87 7.02 6.56
CA SER A 20 -5.65 7.24 5.78
C SER A 20 -6.06 7.91 4.47
N GLU A 21 -6.13 9.25 4.49
CA GLU A 21 -5.89 10.02 3.28
C GLU A 21 -4.54 9.54 2.72
N ARG A 22 -4.52 9.14 1.45
CA ARG A 22 -3.26 8.68 0.82
C ARG A 22 -2.43 9.92 0.52
N GLU A 23 -1.65 10.35 1.49
CA GLU A 23 -0.54 11.28 1.28
C GLU A 23 0.64 10.46 0.78
N TYR A 24 1.01 10.68 -0.48
CA TYR A 24 2.25 10.17 -1.04
C TYR A 24 3.36 11.14 -0.60
N ASP A 25 3.97 10.91 0.57
CA ASP A 25 5.20 11.59 0.97
C ASP A 25 6.36 11.02 0.13
N ASP A 26 6.74 11.74 -0.93
CA ASP A 26 7.94 11.52 -1.73
C ASP A 26 8.98 12.59 -1.39
N ASP A 27 9.38 12.64 -0.12
CA ASP A 27 10.49 13.47 0.34
C ASP A 27 11.80 12.67 0.24
N ASN A 28 12.36 12.58 -0.96
CA ASN A 28 13.77 12.24 -1.19
C ASN A 28 14.58 13.52 -1.43
N ASP A 29 14.77 14.33 -0.38
CA ASP A 29 15.83 15.34 -0.36
C ASP A 29 17.17 14.63 -0.17
N ILE A 30 17.80 14.26 -1.28
CA ILE A 30 19.23 13.89 -1.31
C ILE A 30 20.01 15.20 -1.34
N ASP A 31 20.38 15.68 -0.15
CA ASP A 31 21.38 16.74 0.03
C ASP A 31 22.69 16.29 -0.62
N ASN A 32 22.96 16.82 -1.81
CA ASN A 32 24.23 16.66 -2.50
C ASN A 32 25.20 17.71 -1.96
N ASP A 33 25.72 17.47 -0.75
CA ASP A 33 26.81 18.25 -0.17
C ASP A 33 28.09 17.99 -0.97
N ASN A 34 28.23 18.80 -2.01
CA ASN A 34 29.44 18.97 -2.80
C ASN A 34 30.49 19.72 -1.94
N ASP A 35 31.20 18.99 -1.08
CA ASP A 35 32.35 19.54 -0.36
C ASP A 35 33.63 19.26 -1.15
N GLU A 36 34.02 20.28 -1.91
CA GLU A 36 35.27 20.42 -2.66
C GLU A 36 36.46 20.16 -1.75
N ASN A 37 37.20 19.06 -1.91
CA ASN A 37 38.62 18.98 -1.57
C ASN A 37 39.21 17.72 -2.21
N ASP A 38 39.75 17.85 -3.43
CA ASP A 38 40.68 16.86 -3.95
C ASP A 38 41.91 17.54 -4.55
N ASP A 39 42.85 17.93 -3.68
CA ASP A 39 44.26 18.08 -4.03
C ASP A 39 44.85 16.67 -4.25
N ASN A 40 44.45 16.00 -5.33
CA ASN A 40 45.10 14.78 -5.79
C ASN A 40 45.91 15.12 -7.05
N GLU A 41 47.23 15.15 -6.88
CA GLU A 41 48.21 14.98 -7.95
C GLU A 41 47.93 13.64 -8.66
N SER A 42 47.00 13.63 -9.63
CA SER A 42 46.54 12.43 -10.31
C SER A 42 47.44 12.10 -11.50
N ASP A 43 48.11 10.95 -11.41
CA ASP A 43 48.86 10.30 -12.47
C ASP A 43 47.93 10.06 -13.68
N GLU A 44 48.22 10.77 -14.78
CA GLU A 44 47.53 10.80 -16.10
C GLU A 44 47.50 9.43 -16.84
N ASP A 45 47.83 8.33 -16.14
CA ASP A 45 47.84 6.94 -16.63
C ASP A 45 46.61 6.12 -16.17
N THR A 46 45.61 6.74 -15.52
CA THR A 46 44.42 6.04 -14.95
C THR A 46 43.09 6.35 -15.65
N GLU A 47 43.09 7.16 -16.71
CA GLU A 47 41.88 7.56 -17.45
C GLU A 47 41.20 6.40 -18.20
N ASP A 48 41.93 5.35 -18.60
CA ASP A 48 41.37 4.19 -19.31
C ASP A 48 40.64 3.19 -18.37
N ALA A 49 40.89 3.27 -17.05
CA ALA A 49 40.25 2.37 -16.09
C ALA A 49 38.82 2.81 -15.72
N SER A 50 38.58 4.12 -15.64
CA SER A 50 37.30 4.68 -15.18
C SER A 50 36.17 4.54 -16.22
N GLU A 51 36.49 4.63 -17.52
CA GLU A 51 35.49 4.45 -18.59
C GLU A 51 34.88 3.04 -18.55
N THR A 52 35.69 2.00 -18.35
CA THR A 52 35.20 0.63 -18.21
C THR A 52 34.34 0.41 -16.97
N ASP A 53 34.65 1.09 -15.86
CA ASP A 53 33.89 0.93 -14.62
C ASP A 53 32.58 1.72 -14.66
N MET A 54 32.54 2.87 -15.32
CA MET A 54 31.29 3.60 -15.59
C MET A 54 30.33 2.77 -16.45
N VAL A 55 30.82 2.14 -17.52
CA VAL A 55 29.98 1.29 -18.39
C VAL A 55 29.40 0.09 -17.63
N LYS A 56 30.17 -0.57 -16.78
CA LYS A 56 29.66 -1.68 -15.94
C LYS A 56 28.59 -1.21 -14.96
N GLN A 57 28.79 -0.05 -14.33
CA GLN A 57 27.82 0.51 -13.38
C GLN A 57 26.50 0.86 -14.06
N GLU A 58 26.55 1.41 -15.27
CA GLU A 58 25.37 1.66 -16.09
C GLU A 58 24.65 0.37 -16.48
N GLU A 59 25.39 -0.67 -16.89
CA GLU A 59 24.83 -1.99 -17.21
C GLU A 59 24.13 -2.62 -15.99
N GLU A 60 24.78 -2.65 -14.82
CA GLU A 60 24.19 -3.15 -13.57
C GLU A 60 22.93 -2.36 -13.19
N TYR A 61 22.94 -1.05 -13.33
CA TYR A 61 21.78 -0.20 -13.05
C TYR A 61 20.61 -0.47 -14.01
N THR A 62 20.88 -0.76 -15.30
CA THR A 62 19.84 -1.17 -16.24
C THR A 62 19.25 -2.54 -15.91
N GLU A 63 20.06 -3.49 -15.47
CA GLU A 63 19.61 -4.83 -15.07
C GLU A 63 18.72 -4.78 -13.81
N ILE A 64 19.12 -3.99 -12.80
CA ILE A 64 18.32 -3.79 -11.59
C ILE A 64 16.96 -3.17 -11.94
N LYS A 65 16.94 -2.14 -12.80
CA LYS A 65 15.69 -1.55 -13.27
C LYS A 65 14.80 -2.57 -13.95
N GLU A 66 15.35 -3.38 -14.84
CA GLU A 66 14.58 -4.41 -15.54
C GLU A 66 13.98 -5.42 -14.56
N GLN A 67 14.76 -5.89 -13.59
CA GLN A 67 14.28 -6.79 -12.55
C GLN A 67 13.13 -6.16 -11.75
N MET A 68 13.26 -4.89 -11.35
CA MET A 68 12.19 -4.16 -10.64
C MET A 68 10.91 -4.05 -11.47
N TYR A 69 11.02 -3.78 -12.78
CA TYR A 69 9.86 -3.74 -13.67
C TYR A 69 9.19 -5.11 -13.79
N GLN A 70 9.95 -6.19 -13.89
CA GLN A 70 9.41 -7.55 -13.92
C GLN A 70 8.68 -7.88 -12.61
N ASP A 71 9.27 -7.56 -11.47
CA ASP A 71 8.66 -7.78 -10.16
C ASP A 71 7.39 -6.94 -9.97
N LYS A 72 7.41 -5.67 -10.39
CA LYS A 72 6.23 -4.81 -10.38
C LYS A 72 5.12 -5.39 -11.26
N LEU A 73 5.46 -5.85 -12.46
CA LEU A 73 4.51 -6.46 -13.38
C LEU A 73 3.92 -7.77 -12.80
N ALA A 74 4.74 -8.61 -12.19
CA ALA A 74 4.29 -9.84 -11.53
C ALA A 74 3.32 -9.54 -10.38
N ASN A 75 3.62 -8.53 -9.57
CA ASN A 75 2.75 -8.06 -8.49
C ASN A 75 1.40 -7.56 -9.01
N LEU A 76 1.41 -6.74 -10.07
CA LEU A 76 0.18 -6.24 -10.69
C LEU A 76 -0.67 -7.37 -11.29
N LYS A 77 -0.04 -8.33 -11.98
CA LYS A 77 -0.75 -9.51 -12.51
C LYS A 77 -1.38 -10.34 -11.38
N LYS A 78 -0.68 -10.52 -10.26
CA LYS A 78 -1.21 -11.21 -9.08
C LYS A 78 -2.42 -10.48 -8.50
N GLN A 79 -2.33 -9.15 -8.33
CA GLN A 79 -3.45 -8.33 -7.84
C GLN A 79 -4.66 -8.40 -8.78
N LEU A 80 -4.44 -8.35 -10.10
CA LEU A 80 -5.49 -8.48 -11.10
C LEU A 80 -6.19 -9.83 -10.98
N LYS A 81 -5.45 -10.93 -10.88
CA LYS A 81 -6.02 -12.25 -10.66
C LYS A 81 -6.83 -12.33 -9.36
N GLN A 82 -6.32 -11.76 -8.27
CA GLN A 82 -7.05 -11.71 -6.99
C GLN A 82 -8.36 -10.92 -7.10
N LEU A 83 -8.41 -9.87 -7.94
CA LEU A 83 -9.63 -9.12 -8.22
C LEU A 83 -10.62 -9.93 -9.05
N GLU A 84 -10.16 -10.63 -10.09
CA GLU A 84 -10.99 -11.53 -10.91
C GLU A 84 -11.59 -12.66 -10.06
N ASP A 85 -10.79 -13.24 -9.17
CA ASP A 85 -11.21 -14.28 -8.22
C ASP A 85 -12.08 -13.70 -7.08
N GLY A 86 -12.22 -12.38 -6.98
CA GLY A 86 -13.01 -11.70 -5.94
C GLY A 86 -12.40 -11.75 -4.53
N VAL A 87 -11.15 -12.15 -4.39
CA VAL A 87 -10.44 -12.36 -3.11
C VAL A 87 -9.45 -11.24 -2.77
N HIS A 88 -9.42 -10.16 -3.56
CA HIS A 88 -8.51 -9.05 -3.31
C HIS A 88 -8.78 -8.41 -1.94
N PRO A 89 -7.76 -8.24 -1.07
CA PRO A 89 -7.95 -7.82 0.32
C PRO A 89 -8.65 -6.46 0.43
N ASP A 90 -8.27 -5.48 -0.40
CA ASP A 90 -8.93 -4.16 -0.40
C ASP A 90 -10.39 -4.23 -0.84
N TYR A 91 -10.72 -5.13 -1.77
CA TYR A 91 -12.09 -5.34 -2.21
C TYR A 91 -12.93 -5.92 -1.08
N LEU A 92 -12.43 -6.97 -0.42
CA LEU A 92 -13.10 -7.59 0.73
C LEU A 92 -13.29 -6.60 1.90
N LYS A 93 -12.27 -5.79 2.20
CA LYS A 93 -12.37 -4.75 3.24
C LYS A 93 -13.49 -3.74 2.93
N ARG A 94 -13.61 -3.31 1.67
CA ARG A 94 -14.71 -2.42 1.23
C ARG A 94 -16.07 -3.11 1.29
N LEU A 95 -16.14 -4.38 0.89
CA LEU A 95 -17.36 -5.17 0.94
C LEU A 95 -17.89 -5.32 2.38
N LYS A 96 -17.01 -5.68 3.33
CA LYS A 96 -17.35 -5.80 4.76
C LYS A 96 -17.89 -4.47 5.32
N ARG A 97 -17.26 -3.35 4.98
CA ARG A 97 -17.73 -2.01 5.38
C ARG A 97 -19.11 -1.68 4.82
N LEU A 98 -19.36 -2.03 3.55
CA LEU A 98 -20.65 -1.80 2.92
C LEU A 98 -21.75 -2.65 3.57
N GLU A 99 -21.45 -3.91 3.86
CA GLU A 99 -22.37 -4.83 4.54
C GLU A 99 -22.72 -4.33 5.94
N GLN A 100 -21.73 -3.90 6.73
CA GLN A 100 -21.97 -3.32 8.05
C GLN A 100 -22.89 -2.09 7.96
N ASN A 101 -22.61 -1.18 7.03
CA ASN A 101 -23.43 0.01 6.83
C ASN A 101 -24.87 -0.33 6.43
N PHE A 102 -25.04 -1.37 5.61
CA PHE A 102 -26.35 -1.85 5.21
C PHE A 102 -27.13 -2.42 6.39
N GLN A 103 -26.52 -3.30 7.18
CA GLN A 103 -27.12 -3.88 8.38
C GLN A 103 -27.52 -2.79 9.39
N ASN A 104 -26.64 -1.82 9.63
CA ASN A 104 -26.94 -0.68 10.50
C ASN A 104 -28.16 0.12 10.01
N ARG A 105 -28.26 0.37 8.69
CA ARG A 105 -29.43 1.06 8.12
C ARG A 105 -30.71 0.25 8.26
N GLN A 106 -30.65 -1.07 8.09
CA GLN A 106 -31.82 -1.93 8.32
C GLN A 106 -32.29 -1.84 9.78
N LEU A 107 -31.36 -1.97 10.73
CA LEU A 107 -31.67 -1.85 12.16
C LEU A 107 -32.29 -0.49 12.49
N LEU A 108 -31.71 0.60 12.00
CA LEU A 108 -32.24 1.96 12.22
C LEU A 108 -33.66 2.12 11.66
N ASN A 109 -33.92 1.58 10.47
CA ASN A 109 -35.26 1.62 9.88
C ASN A 109 -36.27 0.82 10.71
N GLU A 110 -35.90 -0.36 11.21
CA GLU A 110 -36.77 -1.15 12.08
C GLU A 110 -37.10 -0.43 13.39
N VAL A 111 -36.10 0.22 14.00
CA VAL A 111 -36.29 1.02 15.21
C VAL A 111 -37.22 2.21 14.92
N PHE A 112 -36.97 2.91 13.82
CA PHE A 112 -37.79 4.04 13.39
C PHE A 112 -39.25 3.62 13.16
N GLU A 113 -39.49 2.53 12.45
CA GLU A 113 -40.86 2.01 12.24
C GLU A 113 -41.56 1.71 13.56
N ARG A 114 -40.88 1.07 14.52
CA ARG A 114 -41.47 0.77 15.84
C ARG A 114 -41.79 2.03 16.65
N VAL A 115 -40.95 3.07 16.55
CA VAL A 115 -41.14 4.34 17.26
C VAL A 115 -42.26 5.16 16.62
N GLU A 116 -42.29 5.29 15.30
CA GLU A 116 -43.29 6.10 14.58
C GLU A 116 -44.69 5.48 14.58
N VAL A 117 -44.79 4.16 14.74
CA VAL A 117 -46.06 3.42 14.78
C VAL A 117 -46.59 3.24 16.22
N SER A 118 -45.82 3.60 17.26
CA SER A 118 -46.26 3.62 18.66
C SER A 118 -46.88 4.96 19.06
#